data_AF-A0A840FXC3-F1
#
_entry.id   AF-A0A840FXC3-F1
#
_cell.length_a   1.000
_cell.length_b   1.000
_cell.length_c   1.000
_cell.angle_alpha   90.00
_cell.angle_beta   90.00
_cell.angle_gamma   90.00
#
_symmetry.space_group_name_H-M   'P 1'
#
loop_
_entity.id
_entity.type
_entity.pdbx_description
1 polymer ?
#
loop_
_entity_poly.entity_id
_entity_poly.type
_entity_poly.pdbx_seq_one_letter_code
_entity_poly.pdbx_strand_id
1 'polypeptide(L)'
;PNAVFAGSVPYLMLAGNLVAGWQLARSLIIAQDLASRSFDTDFMLAKIATARFYAEHILNKVPGIRDSIVDGAESVTALALEAF
;
A
#
# COMPACT_ATOMS: atom_id res chain seq x y z
N PRO A 1 -8.19 -23.21 -9.12
CA PRO A 1 -6.75 -22.87 -9.02
C PRO A 1 -6.37 -21.54 -9.70
N ASN A 2 -6.81 -21.31 -10.95
CA ASN A 2 -6.42 -20.14 -11.74
C ASN A 2 -6.77 -18.79 -11.09
N ALA A 3 -7.93 -18.68 -10.42
CA ALA A 3 -8.30 -17.49 -9.65
C ALA A 3 -7.31 -17.15 -8.52
N VAL A 4 -6.77 -18.18 -7.84
CA VAL A 4 -5.76 -18.00 -6.78
C VAL A 4 -4.43 -17.52 -7.36
N PHE A 5 -4.03 -18.04 -8.53
CA PHE A 5 -2.81 -17.59 -9.20
C PHE A 5 -2.95 -16.15 -9.73
N ALA A 6 -4.10 -15.80 -10.30
CA ALA A 6 -4.39 -14.45 -10.78
C ALA A 6 -4.30 -13.39 -9.65
N GLY A 7 -4.73 -13.74 -8.44
CA GLY A 7 -4.69 -12.84 -7.28
C GLY A 7 -3.35 -12.80 -6.53
N SER A 8 -2.40 -13.69 -6.81
CA SER A 8 -1.21 -13.89 -5.96
C SER A 8 -0.27 -12.67 -5.89
N VAL A 9 0.12 -12.11 -7.04
CA VAL A 9 0.97 -10.91 -7.11
C VAL A 9 0.24 -9.65 -6.61
N PRO A 10 -1.02 -9.40 -7.01
CA PRO A 10 -1.80 -8.32 -6.41
C PRO A 10 -1.89 -8.42 -4.88
N TYR A 11 -2.07 -9.62 -4.33
CA TYR A 11 -2.09 -9.84 -2.89
C TYR A 11 -0.75 -9.51 -2.22
N LEU A 12 0.37 -9.92 -2.81
CA LEU A 12 1.71 -9.55 -2.33
C LEU A 12 1.89 -8.03 -2.27
N MET A 13 1.50 -7.33 -3.32
CA MET A 13 1.59 -5.87 -3.40
C MET A 13 0.67 -5.17 -2.39
N LEU A 14 -0.56 -5.68 -2.23
CA LEU A 14 -1.51 -5.19 -1.22
C LEU A 14 -0.92 -5.32 0.18
N ALA A 15 -0.44 -6.51 0.54
CA ALA A 15 0.09 -6.80 1.86
C ALA A 15 1.32 -5.91 2.17
N GLY A 16 2.24 -5.76 1.20
CA GLY A 16 3.39 -4.88 1.33
C GLY A 16 2.99 -3.43 1.60
N ASN A 17 2.05 -2.89 0.81
CA ASN A 17 1.57 -1.52 0.98
C ASN A 17 0.88 -1.29 2.33
N LEU A 18 0.03 -2.24 2.74
CA LEU A 18 -0.69 -2.16 4.00
C LEU A 18 0.26 -2.14 5.21
N VAL A 19 1.20 -3.07 5.27
CA VAL A 19 2.12 -3.18 6.42
C VAL A 19 3.09 -2.00 6.46
N ALA A 20 3.61 -1.55 5.32
CA ALA A 20 4.46 -0.35 5.25
C ALA A 20 3.69 0.91 5.68
N GLY A 21 2.46 1.10 5.21
CA GLY A 21 1.59 2.19 5.63
C GLY A 21 1.33 2.18 7.15
N TRP A 22 1.09 0.99 7.73
CA TRP A 22 0.93 0.84 9.18
C TRP A 22 2.20 1.25 9.95
N GLN A 23 3.38 0.81 9.52
CA GLN A 23 4.63 1.20 10.18
C GLN A 23 4.91 2.71 10.04
N LEU A 24 4.58 3.31 8.90
CA LEU A 24 4.70 4.76 8.71
C LEU A 24 3.72 5.54 9.58
N ALA A 25 2.49 5.05 9.77
CA ALA A 25 1.54 5.66 10.70
C ALA A 25 2.05 5.62 12.15
N ARG A 26 2.69 4.52 12.57
CA ARG A 26 3.33 4.45 13.90
C ARG A 26 4.50 5.43 14.01
N SER A 27 5.33 5.53 12.97
CA SER A 27 6.42 6.52 12.92
C SER A 27 5.89 7.95 12.94
N LEU A 28 4.75 8.23 12.32
CA LEU A 28 4.12 9.55 12.28
C LEU A 28 3.72 10.01 13.68
N ILE A 29 3.09 9.13 14.48
CA ILE A 29 2.67 9.46 15.85
C ILE A 29 3.88 9.89 16.70
N ILE A 30 4.97 9.14 16.63
CA ILE A 30 6.20 9.47 17.38
C ILE A 30 6.84 10.75 16.84
N ALA A 31 6.88 10.94 15.53
CA ALA A 31 7.46 12.12 14.93
C ALA A 31 6.70 13.40 15.30
N GLN A 32 5.38 13.34 15.40
CA GLN A 32 4.56 14.45 15.87
C GLN A 32 4.84 14.82 17.33
N ASP A 33 4.96 13.82 18.22
CA ASP A 33 5.34 14.04 19.62
C ASP A 33 6.72 14.71 19.74
N LEU A 34 7.73 14.14 19.08
CA LEU A 34 9.10 14.65 19.16
C LEU A 34 9.25 16.05 18.53
N ALA A 35 8.58 16.31 17.41
CA ALA A 35 8.54 17.64 16.80
C ALA A 35 7.91 18.68 17.74
N SER A 36 6.85 18.32 18.48
CA SER A 36 6.22 19.22 19.47
C SER A 36 7.15 19.59 20.63
N ARG A 37 8.20 18.80 20.84
CA ARG A 37 9.23 18.98 21.87
C ARG A 37 10.53 19.57 21.30
N SER A 38 10.50 20.03 20.05
CA SER A 38 11.65 20.59 19.32
C SER A 38 12.87 19.66 19.25
N PHE A 39 12.66 18.34 19.29
CA PHE A 39 13.72 17.34 19.15
C PHE A 39 13.90 16.99 17.67
N ASP A 40 15.10 17.25 17.14
CA ASP A 40 15.48 16.95 15.74
C ASP A 40 14.39 17.32 14.73
N THR A 41 13.93 18.58 14.83
CA THR A 41 12.69 19.05 14.20
C THR A 41 12.68 18.82 12.70
N ASP A 42 13.78 19.09 12.00
CA ASP A 42 13.85 18.93 10.54
C ASP A 42 13.67 17.46 10.13
N PHE A 43 14.30 16.53 10.85
CA PHE A 43 14.14 15.09 10.60
C PHE A 43 12.72 14.62 10.93
N MET A 44 12.11 15.12 12.02
CA MET A 44 10.73 14.78 12.38
C MET A 44 9.72 15.31 11.35
N LEU A 45 9.91 16.54 10.86
CA LEU A 45 9.08 17.10 9.79
C LEU A 45 9.21 16.29 8.49
N ALA A 46 10.43 15.84 8.14
CA ALA A 46 10.64 14.95 7.00
C ALA A 46 9.91 13.60 7.17
N LYS A 47 9.92 13.01 8.37
CA LYS A 47 9.15 11.79 8.69
C LYS A 47 7.64 12.00 8.55
N ILE A 48 7.12 13.11 9.06
CA ILE A 48 5.71 13.48 8.95
C ILE A 48 5.30 13.60 7.47
N ALA A 49 6.07 14.35 6.68
CA ALA A 49 5.83 14.52 5.25
C ALA A 49 5.86 13.18 4.49
N THR A 50 6.83 12.32 4.81
CA THR A 50 6.97 10.99 4.18
C THR A 50 5.77 10.09 4.47
N ALA A 51 5.33 10.03 5.73
CA ALA A 51 4.19 9.21 6.14
C ALA A 51 2.88 9.68 5.47
N ARG A 52 2.67 11.00 5.38
CA ARG A 52 1.52 11.59 4.69
C ARG A 52 1.53 11.29 3.20
N PHE A 53 2.66 11.51 2.52
CA PHE A 53 2.82 11.17 1.11
C PHE A 53 2.46 9.70 0.86
N TYR A 54 3.00 8.79 1.67
CA TYR A 54 2.72 7.36 1.52
C TYR A 54 1.22 7.05 1.68
N ALA A 55 0.57 7.63 2.70
CA ALA A 55 -0.86 7.45 2.93
C ALA A 55 -1.70 7.93 1.73
N GLU A 56 -1.38 9.11 1.22
CA GLU A 56 -2.15 9.80 0.19
C GLU A 56 -1.90 9.27 -1.23
N HIS A 57 -0.71 8.72 -1.51
CA HIS A 57 -0.28 8.39 -2.89
C HIS A 57 -0.01 6.89 -3.13
N ILE A 58 0.23 6.13 -2.07
CA ILE A 58 0.59 4.70 -2.17
C ILE A 58 -0.48 3.84 -1.49
N LEU A 59 -0.76 4.11 -0.21
CA LEU A 59 -1.72 3.33 0.57
C LEU A 59 -3.15 3.46 0.02
N ASN A 60 -3.50 4.61 -0.54
CA ASN A 60 -4.80 4.86 -1.17
C ASN A 60 -5.15 3.87 -2.30
N LYS A 61 -4.16 3.16 -2.88
CA LYS A 61 -4.37 2.14 -3.93
C LYS A 61 -4.88 0.81 -3.39
N VAL A 62 -4.71 0.54 -2.09
CA VAL A 62 -5.03 -0.76 -1.47
C VAL A 62 -6.47 -1.22 -1.75
N PRO A 63 -7.52 -0.38 -1.63
CA PRO A 63 -8.88 -0.78 -1.97
C PRO A 63 -9.02 -1.25 -3.43
N GLY A 64 -8.44 -0.53 -4.39
CA GLY A 64 -8.49 -0.93 -5.81
C GLY A 64 -7.73 -2.23 -6.12
N ILE A 65 -6.61 -2.47 -5.41
CA ILE A 65 -5.90 -3.75 -5.52
C ILE A 65 -6.74 -4.89 -4.92
N ARG A 66 -7.46 -4.64 -3.82
CA ARG A 66 -8.41 -5.60 -3.23
C ARG A 66 -9.50 -5.97 -4.22
N ASP A 67 -10.08 -5.00 -4.92
CA ASP A 67 -11.13 -5.27 -5.91
C ASP A 67 -10.57 -6.11 -7.08
N SER A 68 -9.34 -5.84 -7.51
CA SER A 68 -8.66 -6.67 -8.53
C SER A 68 -8.44 -8.11 -8.08
N ILE A 69 -8.23 -8.35 -6.79
CA ILE A 69 -8.07 -9.71 -6.21
C ILE A 69 -9.42 -10.44 -6.14
N VAL A 70 -10.47 -9.75 -5.68
CA VAL A 70 -11.78 -10.36 -5.39
C VAL A 70 -12.58 -10.57 -6.68
N ASP A 71 -12.56 -9.58 -7.58
CA ASP A 71 -13.47 -9.49 -8.72
C ASP A 71 -12.74 -9.65 -10.08
N GLY A 72 -11.41 -9.61 -10.11
CA GLY A 72 -10.62 -9.57 -11.36
C GLY A 72 -10.23 -10.92 -11.97
N ALA A 73 -10.53 -12.05 -11.32
CA ALA A 73 -10.03 -13.36 -11.76
C ALA A 73 -10.55 -13.78 -13.15
N GLU A 74 -11.79 -13.43 -13.48
CA GLU A 74 -12.43 -13.80 -14.75
C GLU A 74 -11.71 -13.18 -15.95
N SER A 75 -11.36 -11.89 -15.86
CA SER A 75 -10.72 -11.16 -16.96
C SER A 75 -9.31 -11.65 -17.27
N VAL A 76 -8.57 -12.12 -16.25
CA VAL A 76 -7.23 -12.72 -16.42
C VAL A 76 -7.29 -14.00 -17.26
N THR A 77 -8.39 -14.76 -17.18
CA THR A 77 -8.55 -16.04 -17.88
C THR A 77 -9.44 -15.98 -19.11
N ALA A 78 -9.90 -14.79 -19.51
CA ALA A 78 -10.91 -14.63 -20.55
C ALA A 78 -10.36 -14.79 -21.98
N LEU A 79 -9.07 -14.52 -22.21
CA LEU A 79 -8.45 -14.64 -23.53
C LEU A 79 -8.08 -16.10 -23.82
N ALA A 80 -8.51 -16.61 -24.97
CA ALA A 80 -8.10 -17.93 -25.46
C ALA A 80 -6.60 -17.94 -25.77
N LEU A 81 -5.93 -19.07 -25.52
CA LEU A 81 -4.47 -19.19 -25.65
C LEU A 81 -3.98 -18.84 -27.07
N GLU A 82 -4.77 -19.18 -28.07
CA GLU A 82 -4.53 -19.00 -29.50
C GLU A 82 -4.66 -17.53 -29.94
N ALA A 83 -5.21 -16.68 -29.08
CA ALA A 83 -5.38 -15.25 -29.30
C ALA A 83 -4.34 -14.38 -28.56
N PHE A 84 -3.35 -15.00 -27.90
CA PHE A 84 -2.14 -14.34 -27.38
C PHE A 84 -1.04 -14.29 -28.46
#